data_AF-A0A0N5AC40-F1
#
_entry.id   AF-A0A0N5AC40-F1
#
_cell.length_a   1.000
_cell.length_b   1.000
_cell.length_c   1.000
_cell.angle_alpha   90.00
_cell.angle_beta   90.00
_cell.angle_gamma   90.00
#
_symmetry.space_group_name_H-M   'P 1'
#
loop_
_entity.id
_entity.type
_entity.pdbx_description
1 polymer ?
#
loop_
_entity_poly.entity_id
_entity_poly.type
_entity_poly.pdbx_seq_one_letter_code
_entity_poly.pdbx_strand_id
1 'polypeptide(L)'
;TINAKQDESISVTCDEVLKRGNYTINDASNVSIAHIRIVYKDYHLQELILNLLYSTTNVFCYSIDKKATKIFKEQMRNLSSCFTNVYVDPTEYDVNSSEKNTNQAHLSCMKLLKDKYHWDYVTTMQNHDIPIRTNAEMIEIMSILNGSNSIVCLPPIRNRIPRFKDWTFKALNLFKSLLC
;
A
#
# COMPACT_ATOMS: atom_id res chain seq x y z
N THR A 1 -7.22 20.00 -2.19
CA THR A 1 -5.96 19.72 -2.90
C THR A 1 -4.88 20.49 -2.20
N ILE A 2 -3.79 19.83 -1.79
CA ILE A 2 -2.60 20.53 -1.31
C ILE A 2 -1.97 21.23 -2.52
N ASN A 3 -1.36 22.40 -2.34
CA ASN A 3 -0.79 23.18 -3.44
C ASN A 3 0.36 22.40 -4.09
N ALA A 4 0.21 21.96 -5.34
CA ALA A 4 1.21 21.17 -6.04
C ALA A 4 2.60 21.83 -6.09
N LYS A 5 2.66 23.16 -6.21
CA LYS A 5 3.94 23.90 -6.19
C LYS A 5 4.63 23.87 -4.83
N GLN A 6 3.86 23.74 -3.76
CA GLN A 6 4.38 23.63 -2.40
C GLN A 6 4.87 22.21 -2.12
N ASP A 7 4.16 21.21 -2.62
CA ASP A 7 4.60 19.81 -2.50
C ASP A 7 5.90 19.56 -3.27
N GLU A 8 6.08 20.15 -4.44
CA GLU A 8 7.32 20.00 -5.21
C GLU A 8 8.54 20.67 -4.56
N SER A 9 8.33 21.64 -3.66
CA SER A 9 9.43 22.40 -3.01
C SER A 9 9.80 21.91 -1.62
N ILE A 10 9.07 20.93 -1.06
CA ILE A 10 9.36 20.39 0.27
C ILE A 10 10.71 19.65 0.29
N SER A 11 11.49 19.87 1.34
CA SER A 11 12.74 19.12 1.54
C SER A 11 12.44 17.67 1.94
N VAL A 12 12.99 16.74 1.18
CA VAL A 12 12.82 15.28 1.37
C VAL A 12 14.11 14.59 1.81
N THR A 13 15.04 15.34 2.42
CA THR A 13 16.18 14.74 3.11
C THR A 13 15.70 13.98 4.33
N CYS A 14 16.40 12.90 4.71
CA CYS A 14 15.96 12.07 5.84
C CYS A 14 15.91 12.85 7.15
N ASP A 15 16.85 13.75 7.40
CA ASP A 15 16.82 14.62 8.59
C ASP A 15 15.54 15.46 8.66
N GLU A 16 15.08 16.01 7.53
CA GLU A 16 13.90 16.86 7.49
C GLU A 16 12.61 16.05 7.55
N VAL A 17 12.56 14.87 6.93
CA VAL A 17 11.44 13.92 7.08
C VAL A 17 11.32 13.49 8.54
N LEU A 18 12.41 13.04 9.16
CA LEU A 18 12.43 12.56 10.54
C LEU A 18 12.06 13.64 11.56
N LYS A 19 12.39 14.92 11.30
CA LYS A 19 11.98 16.06 12.14
C LYS A 19 10.49 16.39 12.04
N ARG A 20 9.85 16.13 10.89
CA ARG A 20 8.42 16.42 10.69
C ARG A 20 7.50 15.36 11.29
N GLY A 21 7.99 14.12 11.37
CA GLY A 21 7.24 13.00 11.91
C GLY A 21 7.57 12.65 13.35
N ASN A 22 6.73 11.81 13.95
CA ASN A 22 7.06 11.11 15.19
C ASN A 22 7.06 9.61 14.91
N TYR A 23 8.17 9.12 14.38
CA TYR A 23 8.34 7.73 13.97
C TYR A 23 8.64 6.86 15.20
N THR A 24 7.59 6.32 15.81
CA THR A 24 7.68 5.50 17.04
C THR A 24 8.48 4.23 16.78
N ILE A 25 9.55 4.01 17.57
CA ILE A 25 10.47 2.88 17.40
C ILE A 25 10.01 1.63 18.16
N ASN A 26 9.15 1.79 19.18
CA ASN A 26 8.81 0.73 20.13
C ASN A 26 7.31 0.42 20.17
N ASP A 27 6.82 -0.34 19.21
CA ASP A 27 5.60 -1.13 19.40
C ASP A 27 6.02 -2.59 19.60
N ALA A 28 5.90 -3.11 20.82
CA ALA A 28 6.08 -4.53 21.11
C ALA A 28 4.84 -5.34 20.69
N SER A 29 4.34 -5.10 19.47
CA SER A 29 3.18 -5.81 18.91
C SER A 29 3.62 -7.14 18.31
N ASN A 30 2.83 -8.19 18.56
CA ASN A 30 3.01 -9.48 17.91
C ASN A 30 2.37 -9.55 16.52
N VAL A 31 1.59 -8.54 16.14
CA VAL A 31 0.94 -8.46 14.82
C VAL A 31 1.62 -7.38 13.99
N SER A 32 2.05 -7.78 12.79
CA SER A 32 2.64 -6.94 11.76
C SER A 32 1.67 -6.69 10.61
N ILE A 33 1.53 -5.41 10.22
CA ILE A 33 0.66 -5.01 9.12
C ILE A 33 1.50 -4.50 7.94
N ALA A 34 1.24 -5.05 6.76
CA ALA A 34 1.74 -4.55 5.49
C ALA A 34 0.77 -3.50 4.92
N HIS A 35 1.19 -2.24 4.89
CA HIS A 35 0.44 -1.16 4.26
C HIS A 35 0.90 -0.95 2.82
N ILE A 36 0.03 -1.27 1.85
CA ILE A 36 0.32 -1.14 0.42
C ILE A 36 -0.49 -0.01 -0.17
N ARG A 37 0.20 1.00 -0.72
CA ARG A 37 -0.44 2.21 -1.25
C ARG A 37 -0.11 2.45 -2.72
N ILE A 38 -1.11 2.72 -3.53
CA ILE A 38 -0.93 3.21 -4.91
C ILE A 38 -0.95 4.74 -4.88
N VAL A 39 0.12 5.37 -5.33
CA VAL A 39 0.32 6.82 -5.20
C VAL A 39 0.77 7.47 -6.50
N TYR A 40 0.37 8.72 -6.73
CA TYR A 40 0.73 9.47 -7.93
C TYR A 40 0.92 10.97 -7.73
N LYS A 41 0.53 11.54 -6.59
CA LYS A 41 0.66 12.96 -6.26
C LYS A 41 0.45 13.20 -4.75
N ASP A 42 0.44 14.48 -4.37
CA ASP A 42 0.17 14.95 -3.02
C ASP A 42 1.19 14.37 -2.01
N TYR A 43 2.49 14.66 -2.20
CA TYR A 43 3.57 14.03 -1.41
C TYR A 43 3.40 14.26 0.08
N HIS A 44 3.00 15.47 0.48
CA HIS A 44 2.78 15.80 1.89
C HIS A 44 1.72 14.90 2.53
N LEU A 45 0.66 14.56 1.80
CA LEU A 45 -0.35 13.60 2.26
C LEU A 45 0.25 12.19 2.42
N GLN A 46 1.12 11.77 1.51
CA GLN A 46 1.75 10.45 1.59
C GLN A 46 2.70 10.32 2.77
N GLU A 47 3.51 11.37 3.03
CA GLU A 47 4.38 11.45 4.21
C GLU A 47 3.57 11.48 5.51
N LEU A 48 2.48 12.27 5.56
CA LEU A 48 1.59 12.34 6.72
C LEU A 48 0.97 10.98 7.05
N ILE A 49 0.45 10.27 6.04
CA ILE A 49 -0.16 8.95 6.27
C ILE A 49 0.89 7.91 6.67
N LEU A 50 2.11 8.00 6.14
CA LEU A 50 3.21 7.16 6.63
C LEU A 50 3.41 7.41 8.12
N ASN A 51 3.56 8.66 8.54
CA ASN A 51 3.77 9.04 9.93
C ASN A 51 2.63 8.54 10.84
N LEU A 52 1.36 8.69 10.44
CA LEU A 52 0.20 8.25 11.22
C LEU A 52 0.14 6.73 11.45
N LEU A 53 0.66 5.94 10.51
CA LEU A 53 0.61 4.48 10.56
C LEU A 53 1.96 3.86 10.95
N TYR A 54 3.03 4.67 11.03
CA TYR A 54 4.38 4.18 11.15
C TYR A 54 4.57 3.44 12.46
N SER A 55 5.09 2.22 12.33
CA SER A 55 5.54 1.39 13.41
C SER A 55 6.66 0.51 12.89
N THR A 56 7.63 0.19 13.74
CA THR A 56 8.79 -0.65 13.36
C THR A 56 8.40 -2.10 13.11
N THR A 57 7.24 -2.55 13.62
CA THR A 57 6.68 -3.87 13.33
C THR A 57 5.95 -3.92 12.00
N ASN A 58 5.45 -2.79 11.51
CA ASN A 58 4.75 -2.70 10.23
C ASN A 58 5.72 -2.58 9.07
N VAL A 59 5.24 -2.89 7.87
CA VAL A 59 5.98 -2.73 6.63
C VAL A 59 5.15 -1.97 5.60
N PHE A 60 5.80 -1.10 4.83
CA PHE A 60 5.13 -0.21 3.90
C PHE A 60 5.63 -0.46 2.48
N CYS A 61 4.72 -0.50 1.52
CA CYS A 61 5.07 -0.52 0.10
C CYS A 61 4.25 0.49 -0.70
N TYR A 62 4.93 1.28 -1.51
CA TYR A 62 4.33 2.24 -2.42
C TYR A 62 4.50 1.78 -3.87
N SER A 63 3.38 1.56 -4.56
CA SER A 63 3.36 1.42 -6.01
C SER A 63 3.11 2.78 -6.63
N ILE A 64 4.07 3.30 -7.39
CA ILE A 64 3.94 4.62 -8.00
C ILE A 64 3.27 4.48 -9.38
N ASP A 65 2.21 5.26 -9.59
CA ASP A 65 1.54 5.33 -10.88
C ASP A 65 2.48 5.94 -11.93
N LYS A 66 2.48 5.38 -13.13
CA LYS A 66 3.27 5.86 -14.27
C LYS A 66 3.03 7.34 -14.56
N LYS A 67 1.81 7.84 -14.33
CA LYS A 67 1.42 9.24 -14.58
C LYS A 67 1.99 10.25 -13.57
N ALA A 68 2.60 9.80 -12.49
CA ALA A 68 3.18 10.69 -11.49
C ALA A 68 4.30 11.55 -12.09
N THR A 69 4.49 12.77 -11.55
CA THR A 69 5.56 13.66 -12.00
C THR A 69 6.92 13.09 -11.61
N LYS A 70 7.97 13.50 -12.33
CA LYS A 70 9.35 13.08 -12.02
C LYS A 70 9.74 13.46 -10.59
N ILE A 71 9.39 14.67 -10.16
CA ILE A 71 9.67 15.17 -8.81
C ILE A 71 9.00 14.28 -7.77
N PHE A 72 7.70 13.98 -7.92
CA PHE A 72 6.99 13.11 -6.98
C PHE A 72 7.63 11.71 -6.88
N LYS A 73 8.05 11.13 -8.01
CA LYS A 73 8.74 9.83 -8.04
C LYS A 73 10.05 9.87 -7.25
N GLU A 74 10.83 10.93 -7.41
CA GLU A 74 12.07 11.15 -6.66
C GLU A 74 11.81 11.33 -5.16
N GLN A 75 10.80 12.14 -4.80
CA GLN A 75 10.41 12.36 -3.41
C GLN A 75 9.99 11.07 -2.70
N MET A 76 9.18 10.22 -3.35
CA MET A 76 8.77 8.93 -2.77
C MET A 76 9.93 7.94 -2.63
N ARG A 77 10.88 7.93 -3.58
CA ARG A 77 12.10 7.10 -3.50
C ARG A 77 13.00 7.58 -2.36
N ASN A 78 13.19 8.90 -2.22
CA ASN A 78 13.94 9.47 -1.11
C ASN A 78 13.28 9.15 0.23
N LEU A 79 11.96 9.30 0.35
CA LEU A 79 11.20 8.91 1.54
C LEU A 79 11.47 7.45 1.91
N SER A 80 11.41 6.53 0.93
CA SER A 80 11.67 5.11 1.19
C SER A 80 13.10 4.83 1.67
N SER A 81 14.08 5.60 1.20
CA SER A 81 15.49 5.41 1.58
C SER A 81 15.78 5.79 3.04
N CYS A 82 14.88 6.54 3.69
CA CYS A 82 15.03 6.99 5.06
C CYS A 82 14.63 5.93 6.11
N PHE A 83 13.96 4.85 5.69
CA PHE A 83 13.42 3.85 6.60
C PHE A 83 13.77 2.44 6.12
N THR A 84 14.02 1.52 7.05
CA THR A 84 14.38 0.12 6.74
C THR A 84 13.17 -0.75 6.39
N ASN A 85 11.96 -0.29 6.69
CA ASN A 85 10.68 -0.99 6.51
C ASN A 85 9.75 -0.27 5.51
N VAL A 86 10.26 0.65 4.70
CA VAL A 86 9.50 1.35 3.66
C VAL A 86 10.09 1.06 2.29
N TYR A 87 9.24 0.62 1.36
CA TYR A 87 9.64 0.21 0.03
C TYR A 87 8.86 0.95 -1.05
N VAL A 88 9.50 1.13 -2.21
CA VAL A 88 8.85 1.54 -3.45
C VAL A 88 8.99 0.40 -4.44
N ASP A 89 7.89 0.02 -5.09
CA ASP A 89 7.90 -0.96 -6.16
C ASP A 89 8.75 -0.43 -7.34
N PRO A 90 9.74 -1.19 -7.85
CA PRO A 90 10.49 -0.81 -9.04
C PRO A 90 9.60 -0.68 -10.30
N THR A 91 8.45 -1.35 -10.33
CA THR A 91 7.52 -1.31 -11.45
C THR A 91 6.52 -0.17 -11.31
N GLU A 92 6.41 0.65 -12.35
CA GLU A 92 5.38 1.69 -12.44
C GLU A 92 4.19 1.20 -13.26
N TYR A 93 2.98 1.32 -12.70
CA TYR A 93 1.74 0.89 -13.34
C TYR A 93 0.91 2.07 -13.83
N ASP A 94 0.31 1.97 -15.02
CA ASP A 94 -0.66 2.94 -15.52
C ASP A 94 -2.04 2.64 -14.91
N VAL A 95 -2.39 3.36 -13.83
CA VAL A 95 -3.65 3.19 -13.10
C VAL A 95 -4.60 4.33 -13.46
N ASN A 96 -5.85 3.98 -13.80
CA ASN A 96 -6.86 4.94 -14.22
C ASN A 96 -8.16 4.83 -13.42
N SER A 97 -9.11 5.72 -13.69
CA SER A 97 -10.42 5.75 -13.01
C SER A 97 -11.29 4.51 -13.26
N SER A 98 -10.93 3.67 -14.23
CA SER A 98 -11.56 2.37 -14.44
C SER A 98 -10.86 1.24 -13.66
N GLU A 99 -9.97 1.61 -12.72
CA GLU A 99 -9.20 0.70 -11.86
C GLU A 99 -8.28 -0.24 -12.64
N LYS A 100 -7.97 0.09 -13.90
CA LYS A 100 -7.00 -0.66 -14.70
C LYS A 100 -5.69 -0.75 -13.93
N ASN A 101 -5.09 -1.95 -13.91
CA ASN A 101 -3.81 -2.23 -13.25
C ASN A 101 -3.77 -2.05 -11.71
N THR A 102 -4.87 -1.67 -11.04
CA THR A 102 -4.90 -1.48 -9.58
C THR A 102 -4.51 -2.75 -8.83
N ASN A 103 -5.08 -3.89 -9.23
CA ASN A 103 -4.78 -5.19 -8.62
C ASN A 103 -3.34 -5.62 -8.90
N GLN A 104 -2.82 -5.36 -10.10
CA GLN A 104 -1.44 -5.66 -10.48
C GLN A 104 -0.45 -4.85 -9.65
N ALA A 105 -0.72 -3.56 -9.44
CA ALA A 105 0.07 -2.67 -8.61
C ALA A 105 0.12 -3.12 -7.14
N HIS A 106 -1.04 -3.42 -6.53
CA HIS A 106 -1.07 -3.96 -5.17
C HIS A 106 -0.36 -5.31 -5.06
N LEU A 107 -0.61 -6.23 -6.00
CA LEU A 107 -0.02 -7.57 -5.99
C LEU A 107 1.50 -7.53 -6.17
N SER A 108 2.01 -6.59 -6.96
CA SER A 108 3.45 -6.42 -7.16
C SER A 108 4.14 -6.01 -5.85
N CYS A 109 3.56 -5.06 -5.11
CA CYS A 109 4.00 -4.75 -3.76
C CYS A 109 3.91 -5.95 -2.80
N MET A 110 2.80 -6.72 -2.82
CA MET A 110 2.68 -7.92 -1.98
C MET A 110 3.81 -8.93 -2.27
N LYS A 111 4.15 -9.13 -3.56
CA LYS A 111 5.26 -10.00 -3.97
C LYS A 111 6.61 -9.46 -3.50
N LEU A 112 6.85 -8.15 -3.62
CA LEU A 112 8.07 -7.51 -3.16
C LEU A 112 8.28 -7.69 -1.64
N LEU A 113 7.20 -7.58 -0.86
CA LEU A 113 7.25 -7.69 0.59
C LEU A 113 7.33 -9.14 1.07
N LYS A 114 6.71 -10.09 0.36
CA LYS A 114 6.66 -11.51 0.72
C LYS A 114 8.02 -12.09 1.09
N ASP A 115 9.06 -11.73 0.34
CA ASP A 115 10.41 -12.28 0.52
C ASP A 115 11.30 -11.42 1.44
N LYS A 116 10.81 -10.26 1.88
CA LYS A 116 11.59 -9.28 2.67
C LYS A 116 11.18 -9.19 4.13
N TYR A 117 9.90 -9.38 4.42
CA TYR A 117 9.32 -9.19 5.75
C TYR A 117 8.24 -10.25 6.01
N HIS A 118 8.18 -10.70 7.26
CA HIS A 118 7.02 -11.44 7.75
C HIS A 118 5.96 -10.43 8.21
N TRP A 119 4.78 -10.50 7.60
CA TRP A 119 3.62 -9.69 7.95
C TRP A 119 2.41 -10.63 8.08
N ASP A 120 1.48 -10.27 8.97
CA ASP A 120 0.30 -11.09 9.27
C ASP A 120 -0.91 -10.65 8.44
N TYR A 121 -1.05 -9.34 8.24
CA TYR A 121 -2.16 -8.75 7.49
C TYR A 121 -1.67 -7.75 6.45
N VAL A 122 -2.47 -7.57 5.39
CA VAL A 122 -2.25 -6.53 4.38
C VAL A 122 -3.44 -5.58 4.36
N THR A 123 -3.14 -4.29 4.27
CA THR A 123 -4.12 -3.26 3.91
C THR A 123 -3.75 -2.67 2.56
N THR A 124 -4.74 -2.54 1.67
CA THR A 124 -4.58 -1.90 0.36
C THR A 124 -5.26 -0.53 0.37
N MET A 125 -4.53 0.51 -0.03
CA MET A 125 -5.03 1.88 -0.09
C MET A 125 -4.65 2.56 -1.41
N GLN A 126 -5.46 3.53 -1.83
CA GLN A 126 -5.20 4.43 -2.95
C GLN A 126 -4.67 5.79 -2.47
N ASN A 127 -4.33 6.65 -3.42
CA ASN A 127 -3.63 7.93 -3.21
C ASN A 127 -4.31 8.84 -2.17
N HIS A 128 -5.65 8.81 -2.11
CA HIS A 128 -6.47 9.69 -1.29
C HIS A 128 -7.18 8.99 -0.13
N ASP A 129 -6.94 7.69 0.07
CA ASP A 129 -7.45 6.99 1.24
C ASP A 129 -6.68 7.46 2.47
N ILE A 130 -7.42 7.76 3.55
CA ILE A 130 -6.88 8.23 4.82
C ILE A 130 -7.35 7.26 5.91
N PRO A 131 -6.43 6.75 6.76
CA PRO A 131 -6.83 5.91 7.88
C PRO A 131 -7.67 6.70 8.90
N ILE A 132 -8.72 6.07 9.42
CA ILE A 132 -9.61 6.64 10.46
C ILE A 132 -9.40 6.00 11.84
N ARG A 133 -8.38 5.15 11.95
CA ARG A 133 -7.96 4.43 13.15
C ARG A 133 -6.46 4.57 13.30
N THR A 134 -6.01 4.62 14.55
CA THR A 134 -4.59 4.60 14.93
C THR A 134 -3.95 3.24 14.64
N ASN A 135 -2.62 3.17 14.61
CA ASN A 135 -1.93 1.90 14.47
C ASN A 135 -2.33 0.89 15.57
N ALA A 136 -2.46 1.34 16.82
CA ALA A 136 -2.86 0.49 17.94
C ALA A 136 -4.26 -0.11 17.75
N GLU A 137 -5.24 0.70 17.35
CA GLU A 137 -6.60 0.22 17.03
C GLU A 137 -6.60 -0.75 15.85
N MET A 138 -5.78 -0.50 14.83
CA MET A 138 -5.63 -1.41 13.69
C MET A 138 -5.06 -2.76 14.12
N ILE A 139 -4.03 -2.78 14.97
CA ILE A 139 -3.46 -4.01 15.55
C ILE A 139 -4.52 -4.79 16.33
N GLU A 140 -5.33 -4.12 17.14
CA GLU A 140 -6.42 -4.76 17.90
C GLU A 140 -7.46 -5.39 16.98
N ILE A 141 -7.94 -4.64 15.98
CA ILE A 141 -8.90 -5.14 14.98
C ILE A 141 -8.34 -6.35 14.24
N MET A 142 -7.10 -6.28 13.77
CA MET A 142 -6.45 -7.38 13.06
C MET A 142 -6.22 -8.60 13.97
N SER A 143 -5.92 -8.38 15.25
CA SER A 143 -5.81 -9.47 16.22
C SER A 143 -7.14 -10.22 16.38
N ILE A 144 -8.26 -9.49 16.42
CA ILE A 144 -9.61 -10.06 16.52
C ILE A 144 -9.97 -10.89 15.28
N LEU A 145 -9.50 -10.51 14.09
CA LEU A 145 -9.77 -11.25 12.85
C LEU A 145 -9.14 -12.66 12.83
N ASN A 146 -8.11 -12.92 13.65
CA ASN A 146 -7.51 -14.23 13.86
C ASN A 146 -7.25 -15.04 12.55
N GLY A 147 -6.56 -14.42 11.59
CA GLY A 147 -6.23 -14.99 10.28
C GLY A 147 -7.34 -14.87 9.22
N SER A 148 -8.49 -14.29 9.57
CA SER A 148 -9.60 -14.09 8.64
C SER A 148 -9.40 -12.85 7.77
N ASN A 149 -9.90 -12.91 6.53
CA ASN A 149 -9.92 -11.75 5.64
C ASN A 149 -11.18 -10.90 5.88
N SER A 150 -11.02 -9.58 5.88
CA SER A 150 -12.13 -8.62 5.85
C SER A 150 -12.21 -7.98 4.47
N ILE A 151 -13.11 -8.47 3.62
CA ILE A 151 -13.32 -7.99 2.25
C ILE A 151 -14.82 -7.77 1.98
N VAL A 152 -15.14 -6.73 1.21
CA VAL A 152 -16.51 -6.49 0.75
C VAL A 152 -16.72 -7.22 -0.57
N CYS A 153 -17.72 -8.10 -0.62
CA CYS A 153 -18.15 -8.78 -1.85
C CYS A 153 -19.38 -8.09 -2.41
N LEU A 154 -19.25 -7.43 -3.57
CA LEU A 154 -20.35 -6.78 -4.28
C LEU A 154 -20.73 -7.56 -5.56
N PRO A 155 -21.98 -7.46 -6.04
CA PRO A 155 -22.35 -8.00 -7.33
C PRO A 155 -21.44 -7.47 -8.45
N PRO A 156 -21.06 -8.31 -9.43
CA PRO A 156 -20.15 -7.89 -10.48
C PRO A 156 -20.80 -6.88 -11.42
N ILE A 157 -20.00 -5.93 -11.92
CA ILE A 157 -20.44 -4.99 -12.96
C ILE A 157 -20.66 -5.79 -14.25
N ARG A 158 -21.92 -5.97 -14.66
CA ARG A 158 -22.34 -6.87 -15.76
C ARG A 158 -21.54 -6.68 -17.05
N ASN A 159 -21.18 -5.44 -17.39
CA ASN A 159 -20.46 -5.10 -18.62
C ASN A 159 -18.94 -5.44 -18.56
N ARG A 160 -18.41 -5.77 -17.38
CA ARG A 160 -17.01 -6.17 -17.17
C ARG A 160 -16.82 -7.70 -17.08
N ILE A 161 -17.90 -8.47 -17.16
CA ILE A 161 -17.85 -9.95 -17.11
C ILE A 161 -17.71 -10.48 -18.54
N PRO A 162 -16.53 -11.00 -18.95
CA PRO A 162 -16.42 -11.69 -20.22
C PRO A 162 -17.36 -12.91 -20.27
N ARG A 163 -18.38 -12.82 -21.13
CA ARG A 163 -19.49 -13.79 -21.24
C ARG A 163 -19.06 -15.17 -21.73
N PHE A 164 -17.96 -15.23 -22.48
CA PHE A 164 -17.48 -16.46 -23.15
C PHE A 164 -16.21 -17.02 -22.50
N LYS A 165 -15.86 -16.55 -21.30
CA LYS A 165 -14.76 -17.12 -20.51
C LYS A 165 -15.28 -18.28 -19.67
N ASP A 166 -14.48 -19.32 -19.56
CA ASP A 166 -14.69 -20.37 -18.57
C ASP A 166 -14.32 -19.83 -17.17
N TRP A 167 -15.32 -19.76 -16.29
CA TRP A 167 -15.19 -19.26 -14.92
C TRP A 167 -15.12 -20.39 -13.88
N THR A 168 -14.97 -21.64 -14.31
CA THR A 168 -14.78 -22.75 -13.37
C THR A 168 -13.47 -22.57 -12.59
N PHE A 169 -13.44 -23.05 -11.33
CA PHE A 169 -12.23 -22.99 -10.50
C PHE A 169 -11.00 -23.58 -11.19
N LYS A 170 -11.21 -24.65 -11.98
CA LYS A 170 -10.16 -25.27 -12.81
C LYS A 170 -9.63 -24.31 -13.86
N ALA A 171 -10.50 -23.64 -14.63
CA ALA A 171 -10.08 -22.70 -15.67
C ALA A 171 -9.41 -21.44 -15.10
N LEU A 172 -9.81 -21.02 -13.90
CA LEU A 172 -9.24 -19.86 -13.23
C LEU A 172 -7.85 -20.14 -12.63
N ASN A 173 -7.44 -21.41 -12.51
CA ASN A 173 -6.15 -21.82 -11.91
C ASN A 173 -5.86 -21.14 -10.56
N LEU A 174 -6.90 -20.88 -9.75
CA LEU A 174 -6.76 -20.13 -8.50
C LEU A 174 -5.96 -20.88 -7.43
N PHE A 175 -6.01 -22.21 -7.47
CA PHE A 175 -5.33 -23.08 -6.51
C PHE A 175 -4.26 -23.88 -7.25
N LYS A 176 -2.98 -23.66 -6.91
CA LYS A 176 -1.90 -24.57 -7.29
C LYS A 176 -2.10 -25.86 -6.50
N SER A 177 -2.63 -26.89 -7.18
CA SER A 177 -2.99 -28.21 -6.66
C SER A 177 -3.94 -28.20 -5.45
N LEU A 178 -5.17 -28.68 -5.64
CA LEU A 178 -5.98 -29.25 -4.56
C LEU A 178 -5.30 -30.55 -4.10
N LEU A 179 -4.22 -30.42 -3.33
CA LEU A 179 -3.75 -31.50 -2.46
C LEU A 179 -4.31 -31.17 -1.07
N CYS A 180 -5.56 -31.57 -0.87
CA CYS A 180 -5.97 -32.08 0.42
C CYS A 180 -5.33 -33.46 0.62
#